data_AF-A0A1H9QX89-F1
#
_entry.id   AF-A0A1H9QX89-F1
#
_cell.length_a   1.000
_cell.length_b   1.000
_cell.length_c   1.000
_cell.angle_alpha   90.00
_cell.angle_beta   90.00
_cell.angle_gamma   90.00
#
_symmetry.space_group_name_H-M   'P 1'
#
loop_
_entity.id
_entity.type
_entity.pdbx_description
1 polymer ?
#
loop_
_entity_poly.entity_id
_entity_poly.type
_entity_poly.pdbx_seq_one_letter_code
_entity_poly.pdbx_strand_id
1 'polypeptide(L)'
;MASLVLGAAGAALGGSLFGSGFSILGATLTGAQIGGALGAVAGSVVDSALFASRSKVKGARSDVSITASTEGAVIPRLYGRQRVSGQLIWATRFKEKEKKETTGGKGGGVTTTTYTYSISVAVALCEGPISRIDRIWADGNEMDLEDVTYRIYLGSEDQAADPLVAEMEGADNAPAFRGTAYIVFEHLALADFGNRIPQFQFEVIRAIGAEHPGTLETMARAVTLIPGAGEFVYGTTAVTRTVDGNSDTENKINPTDETDIVFALDQLHAILPNVETVALVVGWFGTDLRAGSCRIVPGVEVAGKSTSPYAWSVAGVGRAEAHVVSHDDEDNPLYGGTPADRAVTEALAELKRRGLKVIFYPFVFMDIRDGNGLPDPYGEAEQKPFPWRGRITADIAPGLSGSADKTSAISADIDAFFDGEWGLKRFIRHYADLCTDAGGVDAFLIGSEMVGVTTLRDGASSYPAVAKLRELAADVRGIVGADTKIGYGADWSEYFGHHPADGSGDVFFHLDPLWADDNIDFVGIDNYMPLADWRDGED
;
A
#
# COMPACT_ATOMS: atom_id res chain seq x y z
N MET A 1 -8.13 -32.12 13.43
CA MET A 1 -6.73 -31.75 13.75
C MET A 1 -6.48 -31.86 15.24
N ALA A 2 -7.45 -31.48 16.09
CA ALA A 2 -7.36 -31.65 17.54
C ALA A 2 -7.20 -33.13 17.97
N SER A 3 -7.87 -34.08 17.30
CA SER A 3 -7.68 -35.53 17.59
C SER A 3 -6.26 -36.05 17.39
N LEU A 4 -5.56 -35.55 16.37
CA LEU A 4 -4.16 -35.91 16.06
C LEU A 4 -3.19 -35.26 17.04
N VAL A 5 -3.41 -33.98 17.37
CA VAL A 5 -2.56 -33.21 18.29
C VAL A 5 -2.74 -33.67 19.74
N LEU A 6 -3.99 -33.87 20.20
CA LEU A 6 -4.29 -34.36 21.55
C LEU A 6 -3.99 -35.85 21.71
N GLY A 7 -4.12 -36.64 20.63
CA GLY A 7 -3.64 -38.02 20.59
C GLY A 7 -2.11 -38.12 20.73
N ALA A 8 -1.37 -37.23 20.06
CA ALA A 8 0.08 -37.14 20.19
C ALA A 8 0.52 -36.62 21.57
N ALA A 9 -0.15 -35.60 22.10
CA ALA A 9 0.11 -35.07 23.45
C ALA A 9 -0.25 -36.09 24.55
N GLY A 10 -1.36 -36.82 24.41
CA GLY A 10 -1.77 -37.88 25.32
C GLY A 10 -0.82 -39.09 25.27
N ALA A 11 -0.30 -39.45 24.10
CA ALA A 11 0.73 -40.47 23.95
C ALA A 11 2.07 -40.05 24.59
N ALA A 12 2.44 -38.78 24.46
CA ALA A 12 3.65 -38.22 25.07
C ALA A 12 3.56 -38.19 26.61
N LEU A 13 2.44 -37.72 27.16
CA LEU A 13 2.20 -37.68 28.61
C LEU A 13 2.04 -39.09 29.22
N GLY A 14 1.37 -40.01 28.53
CA GLY A 14 1.26 -41.41 28.94
C GLY A 14 2.58 -42.17 28.91
N GLY A 15 3.50 -41.79 28.02
CA GLY A 15 4.87 -42.30 27.95
C GLY A 15 5.79 -41.77 29.06
N SER A 16 5.57 -40.52 29.53
CA SER A 16 6.41 -39.90 30.57
C SER A 16 5.96 -40.23 32.00
N LEU A 17 4.67 -40.51 32.23
CA LEU A 17 4.14 -40.83 33.56
C LEU A 17 4.23 -42.32 33.93
N PHE A 18 4.35 -43.21 32.93
CA PHE A 18 4.38 -44.67 33.14
C PHE A 18 5.51 -45.31 32.30
N GLY A 19 6.74 -45.18 32.79
CA GLY A 19 7.90 -45.90 32.25
C GLY A 19 7.72 -47.42 32.33
N SER A 20 7.93 -48.09 31.19
CA SER A 20 7.98 -49.55 30.98
C SER A 20 6.86 -50.40 31.62
N GLY A 21 5.61 -50.13 31.24
CA GLY A 21 4.54 -51.14 31.07
C GLY A 21 3.93 -51.76 32.33
N PHE A 22 2.60 -51.80 32.38
CA PHE A 22 1.83 -52.58 33.37
C PHE A 22 1.34 -53.87 32.70
N SER A 23 1.68 -55.04 33.24
CA SER A 23 1.23 -56.34 32.72
C SER A 23 -0.07 -56.74 33.39
N ILE A 24 -1.15 -56.83 32.60
CA ILE A 24 -2.42 -57.41 33.03
C ILE A 24 -2.73 -58.56 32.06
N LEU A 25 -2.87 -59.77 32.61
CA LEU A 25 -3.27 -60.98 31.88
C LEU A 25 -2.40 -61.30 30.65
N GLY A 26 -1.08 -61.15 30.78
CA GLY A 26 -0.11 -61.67 29.80
C GLY A 26 0.09 -60.82 28.55
N ALA A 27 -0.51 -59.62 28.46
CA ALA A 27 -0.22 -58.64 27.43
C ALA A 27 0.42 -57.38 28.05
N THR A 28 1.58 -56.98 27.52
CA THR A 28 2.27 -55.74 27.91
C THR A 28 1.65 -54.57 27.16
N LEU A 29 0.81 -53.77 27.83
CA LEU A 29 0.30 -52.51 27.29
C LEU A 29 1.25 -51.37 27.67
N THR A 30 1.68 -50.59 26.68
CA THR A 30 2.59 -49.45 26.90
C THR A 30 1.78 -48.20 27.31
N GLY A 31 2.34 -47.33 28.16
CA GLY A 31 1.68 -46.09 28.62
C GLY A 31 1.25 -45.16 27.47
N ALA A 32 1.94 -45.23 26.33
CA ALA A 32 1.59 -44.53 25.10
C ALA A 32 0.26 -45.01 24.47
N GLN A 33 -0.09 -46.30 24.61
CA GLN A 33 -1.31 -46.88 24.04
C GLN A 33 -2.57 -46.50 24.84
N ILE A 34 -2.44 -46.33 26.16
CA ILE A 34 -3.54 -45.88 27.04
C ILE A 34 -3.77 -44.37 26.89
N GLY A 35 -2.69 -43.58 26.86
CA GLY A 35 -2.77 -42.13 26.68
C GLY A 35 -3.28 -41.70 25.29
N GLY A 36 -2.92 -42.43 24.23
CA GLY A 36 -3.44 -42.19 22.88
C GLY A 36 -4.93 -42.50 22.72
N ALA A 37 -5.46 -43.51 23.41
CA ALA A 37 -6.87 -43.88 23.34
C ALA A 37 -7.80 -42.89 24.06
N LEU A 38 -7.40 -42.36 25.24
CA LEU A 38 -8.16 -41.33 25.96
C LEU A 38 -8.14 -39.97 25.27
N GLY A 39 -6.99 -39.56 24.71
CA GLY A 39 -6.84 -38.33 23.94
C GLY A 39 -7.66 -38.32 22.63
N ALA A 40 -7.77 -39.47 21.96
CA ALA A 40 -8.58 -39.61 20.75
C ALA A 40 -10.09 -39.54 21.02
N VAL A 41 -10.56 -39.97 22.20
CA VAL A 41 -11.98 -39.90 22.59
C VAL A 41 -12.37 -38.48 23.01
N ALA A 42 -11.55 -37.77 23.79
CA ALA A 42 -11.81 -36.37 24.13
C ALA A 42 -11.70 -35.45 22.90
N GLY A 43 -10.70 -35.69 22.04
CA GLY A 43 -10.54 -34.98 20.77
C GLY A 43 -11.69 -35.22 19.79
N SER A 44 -12.29 -36.40 19.76
CA SER A 44 -13.43 -36.69 18.87
C SER A 44 -14.74 -36.07 19.35
N VAL A 45 -14.94 -35.87 20.65
CA VAL A 45 -16.09 -35.15 21.21
C VAL A 45 -15.99 -33.65 20.95
N VAL A 46 -14.79 -33.06 21.06
CA VAL A 46 -14.54 -31.64 20.75
C VAL A 46 -14.61 -31.38 19.24
N ASP A 47 -13.99 -32.23 18.41
CA ASP A 47 -14.12 -32.14 16.95
C ASP A 47 -15.60 -32.35 16.53
N SER A 48 -16.37 -33.20 17.22
CA SER A 48 -17.81 -33.35 16.96
C SER A 48 -18.61 -32.13 17.44
N ALA A 49 -18.32 -31.53 18.60
CA ALA A 49 -19.03 -30.33 19.06
C ALA A 49 -18.76 -29.09 18.18
N LEU A 50 -17.55 -28.97 17.62
CA LEU A 50 -17.15 -27.88 16.70
C LEU A 50 -17.62 -28.09 15.26
N PHE A 51 -17.78 -29.33 14.79
CA PHE A 51 -18.05 -29.63 13.37
C PHE A 51 -19.30 -30.48 13.08
N ALA A 52 -20.04 -30.99 14.07
CA ALA A 52 -21.19 -31.89 13.85
C ALA A 52 -22.50 -31.22 13.39
N SER A 53 -22.48 -29.94 13.04
CA SER A 53 -23.63 -29.25 12.43
C SER A 53 -23.38 -28.72 11.01
N ARG A 54 -22.47 -29.34 10.24
CA ARG A 54 -22.38 -29.05 8.79
C ARG A 54 -22.74 -30.29 7.99
N SER A 55 -23.98 -30.34 7.49
CA SER A 55 -24.26 -31.12 6.29
C SER A 55 -23.26 -30.70 5.22
N LYS A 56 -22.38 -31.60 4.79
CA LYS A 56 -21.49 -31.34 3.65
C LYS A 56 -22.34 -31.35 2.39
N VAL A 57 -23.00 -30.23 2.11
CA VAL A 57 -23.57 -29.96 0.79
C VAL A 57 -22.38 -29.66 -0.12
N LYS A 58 -22.11 -30.56 -1.07
CA LYS A 58 -21.17 -30.25 -2.15
C LYS A 58 -21.85 -29.21 -3.04
N GLY A 59 -21.37 -27.96 -2.99
CA GLY A 59 -21.76 -26.92 -3.94
C GLY A 59 -21.36 -27.30 -5.37
N ALA A 60 -21.99 -26.68 -6.36
CA ALA A 60 -21.67 -26.90 -7.76
C ALA A 60 -20.17 -26.62 -8.04
N ARG A 61 -19.50 -27.55 -8.71
CA ARG A 61 -18.14 -27.32 -9.24
C ARG A 61 -18.27 -26.50 -10.51
N SER A 62 -17.67 -25.31 -10.53
CA SER A 62 -17.46 -24.54 -11.75
C SER A 62 -16.11 -24.92 -12.35
N ASP A 63 -16.07 -25.93 -13.21
CA ASP A 63 -14.92 -26.19 -14.07
C ASP A 63 -15.06 -25.29 -15.31
N VAL A 64 -14.18 -24.29 -15.41
CA VAL A 64 -14.03 -23.31 -16.52
C VAL A 64 -15.21 -22.34 -16.69
N SER A 65 -15.03 -21.10 -16.24
CA SER A 65 -16.00 -20.02 -16.47
C SER A 65 -15.88 -19.51 -17.92
N ILE A 66 -16.92 -19.75 -18.72
CA ILE A 66 -17.05 -19.32 -20.12
C ILE A 66 -18.16 -18.27 -20.18
N THR A 67 -17.99 -17.19 -20.94
CA THR A 67 -19.07 -16.23 -21.21
C THR A 67 -20.16 -16.93 -22.01
N ALA A 68 -21.38 -16.96 -21.48
CA ALA A 68 -22.52 -17.59 -22.12
C ALA A 68 -23.62 -16.58 -22.49
N SER A 69 -24.65 -17.05 -23.19
CA SER A 69 -25.88 -16.30 -23.51
C SER A 69 -27.10 -17.18 -23.23
N THR A 70 -27.14 -17.81 -22.05
CA THR A 70 -28.12 -18.86 -21.73
C THR A 70 -29.20 -18.32 -20.79
N GLU A 71 -30.46 -18.39 -21.18
CA GLU A 71 -31.57 -18.08 -20.28
C GLU A 71 -31.62 -19.07 -19.09
N GLY A 72 -31.90 -18.57 -17.89
CA GLY A 72 -31.96 -19.38 -16.66
C GLY A 72 -30.61 -19.61 -15.97
N ALA A 73 -29.52 -19.01 -16.45
CA ALA A 73 -28.28 -18.95 -15.70
C ALA A 73 -28.45 -18.15 -14.39
N VAL A 74 -27.68 -18.52 -13.37
CA VAL A 74 -27.70 -17.83 -12.08
C VAL A 74 -27.03 -16.46 -12.19
N ILE A 75 -27.50 -15.48 -11.43
CA ILE A 75 -26.77 -14.23 -11.19
C ILE A 75 -25.77 -14.48 -10.06
N PRO A 76 -24.45 -14.41 -10.32
CA PRO A 76 -23.46 -14.65 -9.28
C PRO A 76 -23.49 -13.56 -8.20
N ARG A 77 -23.12 -13.91 -6.97
CA ARG A 77 -22.79 -12.97 -5.90
C ARG A 77 -21.31 -13.10 -5.57
N LEU A 78 -20.60 -11.97 -5.51
CA LEU A 78 -19.15 -11.92 -5.31
C LEU A 78 -18.81 -11.20 -4.00
N TYR A 79 -17.68 -11.57 -3.39
CA TYR A 79 -17.12 -10.87 -2.23
C TYR A 79 -15.63 -10.65 -2.47
N GLY A 80 -15.16 -9.42 -2.30
CA GLY A 80 -13.78 -9.05 -2.56
C GLY A 80 -13.45 -8.95 -4.06
N ARG A 81 -12.22 -9.30 -4.43
CA ARG A 81 -11.69 -9.27 -5.80
C ARG A 81 -11.79 -10.66 -6.43
N GLN A 82 -12.55 -10.80 -7.51
CA GLN A 82 -12.79 -12.09 -8.18
C GLN A 82 -12.82 -11.92 -9.70
N ARG A 83 -12.36 -12.95 -10.43
CA ARG A 83 -12.45 -13.02 -11.90
C ARG A 83 -13.72 -13.75 -12.31
N VAL A 84 -14.55 -13.11 -13.14
CA VAL A 84 -15.82 -13.68 -13.65
C VAL A 84 -15.95 -13.52 -15.16
N SER A 85 -16.59 -14.46 -15.85
CA SER A 85 -16.73 -14.42 -17.32
C SER A 85 -17.97 -13.66 -17.81
N GLY A 86 -18.91 -13.39 -16.90
CA GLY A 86 -20.17 -12.72 -17.21
C GLY A 86 -21.08 -13.49 -18.18
N GLN A 87 -22.20 -12.87 -18.53
CA GLN A 87 -23.23 -13.40 -19.42
C GLN A 87 -23.76 -12.31 -20.34
N LEU A 88 -23.86 -12.57 -21.63
CA LEU A 88 -24.46 -11.64 -22.60
C LEU A 88 -25.95 -11.47 -22.29
N ILE A 89 -26.38 -10.22 -22.09
CA ILE A 89 -27.78 -9.83 -21.79
C ILE A 89 -28.41 -8.99 -22.89
N TRP A 90 -27.61 -8.38 -23.75
CA TRP A 90 -28.05 -7.62 -24.92
C TRP A 90 -26.93 -7.62 -25.98
N ALA A 91 -27.31 -7.65 -27.26
CA ALA A 91 -26.37 -7.58 -28.36
C ALA A 91 -27.06 -7.07 -29.63
N THR A 92 -26.38 -6.20 -30.39
CA THR A 92 -26.85 -5.80 -31.71
C THR A 92 -26.57 -6.89 -32.75
N ARG A 93 -27.10 -6.71 -33.96
CA ARG A 93 -26.60 -7.44 -35.13
C ARG A 93 -25.18 -6.97 -35.45
N PHE A 94 -24.39 -7.84 -36.10
CA PHE A 94 -23.08 -7.47 -36.63
C PHE A 94 -23.21 -6.34 -37.66
N LYS A 95 -22.37 -5.32 -37.54
CA LYS A 95 -22.24 -4.23 -38.51
C LYS A 95 -20.99 -4.48 -39.36
N GLU A 96 -21.22 -4.68 -40.65
CA GLU A 96 -20.18 -4.95 -41.64
C GLU A 96 -19.73 -3.66 -42.32
N LYS A 97 -18.42 -3.52 -42.55
CA LYS A 97 -17.82 -2.43 -43.31
C LYS A 97 -16.93 -2.99 -44.43
N GLU A 98 -17.25 -2.61 -45.66
CA GLU A 98 -16.44 -2.95 -46.84
C GLU A 98 -15.30 -1.94 -47.03
N LYS A 99 -14.07 -2.44 -47.22
CA LYS A 99 -12.92 -1.67 -47.69
C LYS A 99 -12.45 -2.22 -49.03
N LYS A 100 -12.54 -1.42 -50.09
CA LYS A 100 -12.07 -1.77 -51.44
C LYS A 100 -10.73 -1.11 -51.70
N GLU A 101 -9.69 -1.90 -51.92
CA GLU A 101 -8.37 -1.43 -52.33
C GLU A 101 -8.08 -1.92 -53.75
N THR A 102 -7.87 -0.98 -54.67
CA THR A 102 -7.51 -1.30 -56.05
C THR A 102 -6.01 -1.10 -56.24
N THR A 103 -5.26 -2.18 -56.42
CA THR A 103 -3.82 -2.11 -56.67
C THR A 103 -3.56 -2.09 -58.17
N GLY A 104 -2.91 -1.04 -58.66
CA GLY A 104 -2.60 -0.85 -60.07
C GLY A 104 -1.31 -1.54 -60.51
N GLY A 105 -1.41 -2.42 -61.53
CA GLY A 105 -0.27 -3.01 -62.23
C GLY A 105 -0.46 -3.00 -63.75
N LYS A 106 0.63 -3.07 -64.52
CA LYS A 106 0.62 -3.19 -65.99
C LYS A 106 0.02 -4.56 -66.39
N GLY A 107 -1.30 -4.62 -66.48
CA GLY A 107 -2.07 -5.83 -66.78
C GLY A 107 -3.56 -5.77 -66.41
N GLY A 108 -4.02 -4.71 -65.74
CA GLY A 108 -5.38 -4.57 -65.22
C GLY A 108 -5.38 -4.59 -63.70
N GLY A 109 -6.05 -3.63 -63.06
CA GLY A 109 -6.04 -3.49 -61.61
C GLY A 109 -6.82 -4.60 -60.92
N VAL A 110 -6.29 -5.14 -59.82
CA VAL A 110 -7.00 -6.07 -58.94
C VAL A 110 -7.65 -5.24 -57.84
N THR A 111 -8.97 -5.40 -57.65
CA THR A 111 -9.68 -4.80 -56.51
C THR A 111 -9.88 -5.87 -55.44
N THR A 112 -9.24 -5.67 -54.30
CA THR A 112 -9.41 -6.50 -53.11
C THR A 112 -10.46 -5.85 -52.21
N THR A 113 -11.53 -6.60 -51.89
CA THR A 113 -12.54 -6.16 -50.91
C THR A 113 -12.27 -6.88 -49.59
N THR A 114 -11.99 -6.12 -48.54
CA THR A 114 -11.84 -6.61 -47.15
C THR A 114 -13.08 -6.22 -46.36
N TYR A 115 -13.61 -7.15 -45.57
CA TYR A 115 -14.74 -6.91 -44.67
C TYR A 115 -14.25 -6.82 -43.23
N THR A 116 -14.68 -5.79 -42.50
CA THR A 116 -14.49 -5.70 -41.05
C THR A 116 -15.84 -5.68 -40.34
N TYR A 117 -15.89 -6.28 -39.16
CA TYR A 117 -17.12 -6.42 -38.38
C TYR A 117 -16.99 -5.70 -37.04
N SER A 118 -18.10 -5.13 -36.59
CA SER A 118 -18.25 -4.55 -35.25
C SER A 118 -19.59 -4.95 -34.65
N ILE A 119 -19.66 -4.96 -33.32
CA ILE A 119 -20.89 -5.27 -32.58
C ILE A 119 -20.97 -4.43 -31.31
N SER A 120 -22.18 -4.09 -30.87
CA SER A 120 -22.39 -3.56 -29.52
C SER A 120 -23.03 -4.65 -28.66
N VAL A 121 -22.50 -4.84 -27.45
CA VAL A 121 -22.92 -5.91 -26.53
C VAL A 121 -22.98 -5.42 -25.09
N ALA A 122 -23.89 -5.99 -24.30
CA ALA A 122 -23.93 -5.82 -22.85
C ALA A 122 -23.67 -7.17 -22.16
N VAL A 123 -22.78 -7.17 -21.18
CA VAL A 123 -22.36 -8.36 -20.42
C VAL A 123 -22.69 -8.15 -18.93
N ALA A 124 -23.64 -8.92 -18.40
CA ALA A 124 -23.92 -8.99 -16.96
C ALA A 124 -22.81 -9.76 -16.23
N LEU A 125 -22.42 -9.30 -15.05
CA LEU A 125 -21.29 -9.86 -14.30
C LEU A 125 -21.75 -10.58 -13.04
N CYS A 126 -22.45 -9.85 -12.17
CA CYS A 126 -22.92 -10.32 -10.89
C CYS A 126 -24.03 -9.40 -10.36
N GLU A 127 -24.62 -9.80 -9.23
CA GLU A 127 -25.42 -8.90 -8.40
C GLU A 127 -24.57 -7.69 -7.99
N GLY A 128 -25.16 -6.50 -8.02
CA GLY A 128 -24.56 -5.27 -7.52
C GLY A 128 -25.02 -4.91 -6.10
N PRO A 129 -24.57 -3.76 -5.57
CA PRO A 129 -23.56 -2.88 -6.16
C PRO A 129 -22.15 -3.50 -6.05
N ILE A 130 -21.35 -3.37 -7.11
CA ILE A 130 -19.90 -3.62 -7.09
C ILE A 130 -19.14 -2.31 -6.85
N SER A 131 -17.89 -2.39 -6.42
CA SER A 131 -17.02 -1.22 -6.25
C SER A 131 -16.44 -0.74 -7.57
N ARG A 132 -15.85 -1.66 -8.35
CA ARG A 132 -15.21 -1.36 -9.65
C ARG A 132 -14.84 -2.62 -10.42
N ILE A 133 -14.42 -2.41 -11.67
CA ILE A 133 -13.76 -3.40 -12.53
C ILE A 133 -12.37 -2.86 -12.83
N ASP A 134 -11.33 -3.68 -12.62
CA ASP A 134 -9.94 -3.26 -12.86
C ASP A 134 -9.43 -3.76 -14.22
N ARG A 135 -9.42 -5.08 -14.44
CA ARG A 135 -8.90 -5.69 -15.66
C ARG A 135 -9.97 -6.43 -16.44
N ILE A 136 -9.84 -6.39 -17.76
CA ILE A 136 -10.69 -7.11 -18.69
C ILE A 136 -9.79 -7.98 -19.58
N TRP A 137 -10.16 -9.24 -19.76
CA TRP A 137 -9.50 -10.14 -20.69
C TRP A 137 -10.47 -10.57 -21.77
N ALA A 138 -9.98 -10.68 -23.00
CA ALA A 138 -10.70 -11.19 -24.15
C ALA A 138 -9.91 -12.38 -24.73
N ASP A 139 -10.56 -13.55 -24.80
CA ASP A 139 -9.95 -14.82 -25.25
C ASP A 139 -8.65 -15.19 -24.50
N GLY A 140 -8.56 -14.81 -23.22
CA GLY A 140 -7.45 -15.12 -22.32
C GLY A 140 -6.33 -14.06 -22.28
N ASN A 141 -6.30 -13.12 -23.23
CA ASN A 141 -5.35 -12.01 -23.24
C ASN A 141 -5.95 -10.77 -22.59
N GLU A 142 -5.12 -9.99 -21.91
CA GLU A 142 -5.55 -8.72 -21.32
C GLU A 142 -5.92 -7.75 -22.44
N MET A 143 -7.09 -7.15 -22.33
CA MET A 143 -7.68 -6.30 -23.35
C MET A 143 -7.33 -4.85 -23.05
N ASP A 144 -6.65 -4.20 -23.98
CA ASP A 144 -6.45 -2.75 -23.95
C ASP A 144 -7.79 -2.05 -24.21
N LEU A 145 -8.10 -1.06 -23.37
CA LEU A 145 -9.34 -0.32 -23.40
C LEU A 145 -9.21 1.08 -24.01
N GLU A 146 -8.00 1.52 -24.40
CA GLU A 146 -7.75 2.88 -24.91
C GLU A 146 -8.66 3.23 -26.10
N ASP A 147 -8.75 2.33 -27.09
CA ASP A 147 -9.57 2.51 -28.30
C ASP A 147 -10.98 1.89 -28.19
N VAL A 148 -11.38 1.45 -27.00
CA VAL A 148 -12.64 0.73 -26.78
C VAL A 148 -13.65 1.67 -26.14
N THR A 149 -14.79 1.88 -26.80
CA THR A 149 -15.89 2.61 -26.17
C THR A 149 -16.69 1.67 -25.28
N TYR A 150 -16.66 1.90 -23.97
CA TYR A 150 -17.41 1.08 -23.00
C TYR A 150 -18.05 1.93 -21.89
N ARG A 151 -19.06 1.35 -21.23
CA ARG A 151 -19.74 1.93 -20.06
C ARG A 151 -19.96 0.86 -19.01
N ILE A 152 -19.54 1.14 -17.78
CA ILE A 152 -19.72 0.23 -16.64
C ILE A 152 -20.91 0.71 -15.81
N TYR A 153 -21.77 -0.23 -15.43
CA TYR A 153 -22.85 -0.04 -14.49
C TYR A 153 -22.58 -0.88 -13.25
N LEU A 154 -22.50 -0.23 -12.09
CA LEU A 154 -22.09 -0.88 -10.84
C LEU A 154 -23.19 -1.78 -10.25
N GLY A 155 -24.42 -1.73 -10.77
CA GLY A 155 -25.53 -2.56 -10.32
C GLY A 155 -26.29 -2.00 -9.14
N SER A 156 -26.42 -0.67 -9.04
CA SER A 156 -27.32 -0.06 -8.04
C SER A 156 -28.78 -0.26 -8.42
N GLU A 157 -29.68 -0.13 -7.45
CA GLU A 157 -31.13 -0.25 -7.68
C GLU A 157 -31.72 0.99 -8.37
N ASP A 158 -31.01 2.12 -8.36
CA ASP A 158 -31.42 3.38 -8.97
C ASP A 158 -30.75 3.66 -10.33
N GLN A 159 -29.89 2.77 -10.82
CA GLN A 159 -29.22 2.97 -12.10
C GLN A 159 -30.24 3.06 -13.27
N ALA A 160 -29.90 3.89 -14.25
CA ALA A 160 -30.70 4.10 -15.45
C ALA A 160 -30.37 3.08 -16.55
N ALA A 161 -31.23 3.00 -17.57
CA ALA A 161 -30.94 2.24 -18.78
C ALA A 161 -29.79 2.85 -19.58
N ASP A 162 -29.01 1.98 -20.23
CA ASP A 162 -27.89 2.43 -21.05
C ASP A 162 -28.38 3.26 -22.25
N PRO A 163 -27.75 4.41 -22.55
CA PRO A 163 -28.20 5.27 -23.65
C PRO A 163 -28.21 4.59 -25.02
N LEU A 164 -27.23 3.73 -25.32
CA LEU A 164 -27.18 3.01 -26.60
C LEU A 164 -28.25 1.93 -26.67
N VAL A 165 -28.48 1.21 -25.57
CA VAL A 165 -29.58 0.25 -25.48
C VAL A 165 -30.93 0.97 -25.64
N ALA A 166 -31.11 2.12 -25.00
CA ALA A 166 -32.30 2.96 -25.12
C ALA A 166 -32.51 3.53 -26.53
N GLU A 167 -31.44 3.91 -27.21
CA GLU A 167 -31.51 4.36 -28.60
C GLU A 167 -31.95 3.23 -29.55
N MET A 168 -31.39 2.02 -29.36
CA MET A 168 -31.63 0.89 -30.26
C MET A 168 -32.97 0.20 -30.03
N GLU A 169 -33.39 0.04 -28.77
CA GLU A 169 -34.63 -0.67 -28.40
C GLU A 169 -35.83 0.27 -28.19
N GLY A 170 -35.56 1.57 -28.05
CA GLY A 170 -36.53 2.59 -27.64
C GLY A 170 -36.58 2.76 -26.12
N ALA A 171 -36.70 4.01 -25.65
CA ALA A 171 -36.62 4.37 -24.24
C ALA A 171 -37.62 3.62 -23.33
N ASP A 172 -38.82 3.32 -23.83
CA ASP A 172 -39.85 2.60 -23.07
C ASP A 172 -39.58 1.09 -22.95
N ASN A 173 -38.71 0.53 -23.80
CA ASN A 173 -38.40 -0.90 -23.85
C ASN A 173 -37.02 -1.24 -23.29
N ALA A 174 -36.16 -0.25 -23.09
CA ALA A 174 -34.78 -0.48 -22.68
C ALA A 174 -34.68 -0.83 -21.19
N PRO A 175 -34.18 -2.03 -20.84
CA PRO A 175 -34.02 -2.42 -19.46
C PRO A 175 -32.88 -1.64 -18.78
N ALA A 176 -33.11 -1.25 -17.53
CA ALA A 176 -32.08 -0.63 -16.68
C ALA A 176 -31.17 -1.64 -15.95
N PHE A 177 -31.52 -2.93 -16.02
CA PHE A 177 -30.81 -4.03 -15.35
C PHE A 177 -30.47 -3.73 -13.88
N ARG A 178 -31.40 -3.09 -13.14
CA ARG A 178 -31.22 -2.68 -11.74
C ARG A 178 -30.82 -3.86 -10.86
N GLY A 179 -29.93 -3.60 -9.90
CA GLY A 179 -29.37 -4.64 -9.02
C GLY A 179 -28.36 -5.58 -9.70
N THR A 180 -28.07 -5.39 -10.99
CA THR A 180 -27.07 -6.20 -11.73
C THR A 180 -25.94 -5.31 -12.21
N ALA A 181 -24.71 -5.66 -11.84
CA ALA A 181 -23.52 -5.03 -12.41
C ALA A 181 -23.30 -5.55 -13.82
N TYR A 182 -23.14 -4.65 -14.78
CA TYR A 182 -22.94 -5.01 -16.19
C TYR A 182 -22.06 -3.98 -16.90
N ILE A 183 -21.48 -4.39 -18.02
CA ILE A 183 -20.67 -3.55 -18.89
C ILE A 183 -21.24 -3.57 -20.30
N VAL A 184 -21.30 -2.41 -20.94
CA VAL A 184 -21.68 -2.25 -22.36
C VAL A 184 -20.43 -1.92 -23.15
N PHE A 185 -20.16 -2.69 -24.20
CA PHE A 185 -19.20 -2.36 -25.25
C PHE A 185 -19.95 -1.81 -26.45
N GLU A 186 -19.53 -0.65 -26.94
CA GLU A 186 -20.11 0.02 -28.10
C GLU A 186 -19.21 -0.14 -29.32
N HIS A 187 -19.77 -0.65 -30.41
CA HIS A 187 -19.07 -0.80 -31.69
C HIS A 187 -17.72 -1.52 -31.60
N LEU A 188 -17.61 -2.52 -30.71
CA LEU A 188 -16.42 -3.32 -30.52
C LEU A 188 -15.97 -3.94 -31.84
N ALA A 189 -14.75 -3.60 -32.26
CA ALA A 189 -14.12 -4.16 -33.45
C ALA A 189 -13.79 -5.64 -33.23
N LEU A 190 -14.12 -6.49 -34.19
CA LEU A 190 -13.99 -7.94 -34.06
C LEU A 190 -12.84 -8.54 -34.87
N ALA A 191 -12.10 -7.71 -35.62
CA ALA A 191 -11.02 -8.17 -36.49
C ALA A 191 -9.97 -8.98 -35.70
N ASP A 192 -9.57 -8.49 -34.53
CA ASP A 192 -8.55 -9.11 -33.67
C ASP A 192 -9.07 -10.35 -32.94
N PHE A 193 -10.40 -10.52 -32.88
CA PHE A 193 -11.08 -11.65 -32.24
C PHE A 193 -11.56 -12.69 -33.26
N GLY A 194 -10.98 -12.70 -34.47
CA GLY A 194 -11.36 -13.65 -35.52
C GLY A 194 -12.79 -13.46 -36.05
N ASN A 195 -13.29 -12.22 -36.00
CA ASN A 195 -14.64 -11.82 -36.42
C ASN A 195 -15.78 -12.54 -35.66
N ARG A 196 -15.54 -12.90 -34.40
CA ARG A 196 -16.56 -13.39 -33.46
C ARG A 196 -16.53 -12.59 -32.17
N ILE A 197 -17.59 -12.70 -31.38
CA ILE A 197 -17.60 -12.19 -30.01
C ILE A 197 -16.52 -12.95 -29.20
N PRO A 198 -15.55 -12.25 -28.57
CA PRO A 198 -14.55 -12.91 -27.74
C PRO A 198 -15.14 -13.43 -26.42
N GLN A 199 -14.43 -14.35 -25.79
CA GLN A 199 -14.74 -14.80 -24.43
C GLN A 199 -14.19 -13.79 -23.45
N PHE A 200 -15.08 -13.07 -22.77
CA PHE A 200 -14.70 -12.03 -21.83
C PHE A 200 -14.49 -12.59 -20.43
N GLN A 201 -13.53 -12.01 -19.72
CA GLN A 201 -13.36 -12.21 -18.28
C GLN A 201 -13.06 -10.86 -17.64
N PHE A 202 -13.58 -10.64 -16.44
CA PHE A 202 -13.55 -9.36 -15.76
C PHE A 202 -13.04 -9.56 -14.35
N GLU A 203 -12.08 -8.75 -13.93
CA GLU A 203 -11.68 -8.61 -12.53
C GLU A 203 -12.66 -7.67 -11.84
N VAL A 204 -13.59 -8.24 -11.09
CA VAL A 204 -14.64 -7.50 -10.38
C VAL A 204 -14.27 -7.38 -8.92
N ILE A 205 -14.34 -6.15 -8.40
CA ILE A 205 -14.10 -5.84 -7.00
C ILE A 205 -15.44 -5.43 -6.39
N ARG A 206 -15.86 -6.14 -5.34
CA ARG A 206 -17.04 -5.79 -4.53
C ARG A 206 -16.63 -5.66 -3.07
N ALA A 207 -16.60 -4.42 -2.58
CA ALA A 207 -16.45 -4.12 -1.16
C ALA A 207 -17.67 -4.63 -0.39
N ILE A 208 -17.43 -5.18 0.81
CA ILE A 208 -18.48 -5.75 1.65
C ILE A 208 -19.23 -4.65 2.43
N GLY A 209 -18.62 -3.48 2.56
CA GLY A 209 -19.09 -2.42 3.46
C GLY A 209 -20.44 -1.80 3.12
N ALA A 210 -20.87 -1.78 1.85
CA ALA A 210 -22.15 -1.18 1.47
C ALA A 210 -23.36 -1.90 2.11
N GLU A 211 -23.25 -3.21 2.35
CA GLU A 211 -24.32 -4.04 2.92
C GLU A 211 -24.11 -4.34 4.41
N HIS A 212 -22.93 -4.03 4.94
CA HIS A 212 -22.51 -4.39 6.29
C HIS A 212 -21.89 -3.17 7.00
N PRO A 213 -22.70 -2.35 7.69
CA PRO A 213 -22.18 -1.24 8.50
C PRO A 213 -21.19 -1.75 9.55
N GLY A 214 -20.09 -1.03 9.76
CA GLY A 214 -19.07 -1.40 10.75
C GLY A 214 -17.98 -2.32 10.20
N THR A 215 -17.89 -2.52 8.88
CA THR A 215 -16.67 -3.06 8.27
C THR A 215 -15.61 -1.99 8.13
N LEU A 216 -14.36 -2.41 7.93
CA LEU A 216 -13.22 -1.52 7.69
C LEU A 216 -13.51 -0.50 6.57
N GLU A 217 -14.17 -0.93 5.49
CA GLU A 217 -14.48 -0.08 4.34
C GLU A 217 -15.38 1.11 4.67
N THR A 218 -16.28 0.93 5.64
CA THR A 218 -17.18 2.00 6.10
C THR A 218 -16.62 2.78 7.29
N MET A 219 -15.73 2.17 8.07
CA MET A 219 -15.13 2.77 9.26
C MET A 219 -13.90 3.63 8.95
N ALA A 220 -13.13 3.28 7.92
CA ALA A 220 -11.91 4.01 7.56
C ALA A 220 -12.25 5.46 7.18
N ARG A 221 -11.60 6.41 7.87
CA ARG A 221 -11.70 7.86 7.61
C ARG A 221 -10.40 8.47 7.11
N ALA A 222 -9.29 7.78 7.33
CA ALA A 222 -7.97 8.22 6.93
C ALA A 222 -7.12 7.02 6.49
N VAL A 223 -6.14 7.28 5.62
CA VAL A 223 -5.14 6.31 5.19
C VAL A 223 -3.76 6.95 5.12
N THR A 224 -2.71 6.13 5.26
CA THR A 224 -1.33 6.55 5.00
C THR A 224 -0.93 6.08 3.59
N LEU A 225 -0.53 7.01 2.74
CA LEU A 225 -0.13 6.73 1.36
C LEU A 225 1.37 6.47 1.28
N ILE A 226 1.71 5.19 1.15
CA ILE A 226 3.07 4.65 0.99
C ILE A 226 3.27 4.18 -0.48
N PRO A 227 4.50 3.97 -0.98
CA PRO A 227 5.77 3.73 -0.26
C PRO A 227 6.50 4.95 0.32
N GLY A 228 6.27 6.16 -0.19
CA GLY A 228 7.08 7.35 0.16
C GLY A 228 8.45 7.43 -0.52
N ALA A 229 8.75 6.44 -1.36
CA ALA A 229 9.94 6.30 -2.19
C ALA A 229 9.56 5.82 -3.60
N GLY A 230 10.21 6.35 -4.62
CA GLY A 230 9.98 6.21 -6.04
C GLY A 230 10.06 7.59 -6.71
N GLU A 231 11.02 7.78 -7.61
CA GLU A 231 11.40 9.11 -8.12
C GLU A 231 10.23 9.92 -8.72
N PHE A 232 9.25 9.24 -9.33
CA PHE A 232 8.10 9.84 -9.99
C PHE A 232 6.75 9.26 -9.52
N VAL A 233 6.75 8.44 -8.46
CA VAL A 233 5.61 7.60 -8.03
C VAL A 233 4.32 8.38 -7.74
N TYR A 234 4.47 9.65 -7.36
CA TYR A 234 3.37 10.54 -7.00
C TYR A 234 2.93 11.49 -8.12
N GLY A 235 3.60 11.48 -9.27
CA GLY A 235 3.28 12.38 -10.37
C GLY A 235 1.96 12.03 -11.05
N THR A 236 1.17 13.05 -11.38
CA THR A 236 -0.02 12.92 -12.25
C THR A 236 0.34 13.15 -13.72
N THR A 237 1.53 13.69 -13.99
CA THR A 237 2.12 13.74 -15.34
C THR A 237 2.81 12.40 -15.62
N ALA A 238 2.45 11.73 -16.71
CA ALA A 238 3.15 10.53 -17.15
C ALA A 238 4.62 10.86 -17.49
N VAL A 239 5.54 10.15 -16.86
CA VAL A 239 6.98 10.27 -17.08
C VAL A 239 7.48 9.03 -17.78
N THR A 240 8.31 9.22 -18.79
CA THR A 240 9.04 8.13 -19.43
C THR A 240 10.54 8.32 -19.30
N ARG A 241 11.27 7.21 -19.19
CA ARG A 241 12.71 7.16 -19.31
C ARG A 241 13.14 6.66 -20.69
N THR A 242 14.27 7.14 -21.17
CA THR A 242 14.90 6.61 -22.38
C THR A 242 15.96 5.56 -21.99
N VAL A 243 15.79 4.33 -22.45
CA VAL A 243 16.74 3.22 -22.27
C VAL A 243 17.09 2.65 -23.63
N ASP A 244 18.36 2.74 -24.04
CA ASP A 244 18.86 2.23 -25.33
C ASP A 244 18.05 2.66 -26.57
N GLY A 245 17.46 3.86 -26.53
CA GLY A 245 16.61 4.41 -27.60
C GLY A 245 15.14 3.98 -27.53
N ASN A 246 14.76 3.11 -26.60
CA ASN A 246 13.37 2.80 -26.25
C ASN A 246 12.87 3.72 -25.13
N SER A 247 11.54 3.86 -25.04
CA SER A 247 10.87 4.67 -24.02
C SER A 247 10.09 3.75 -23.09
N ASP A 248 10.44 3.73 -21.80
CA ASP A 248 9.72 2.99 -20.76
C ASP A 248 9.00 3.98 -19.83
N THR A 249 7.86 3.59 -19.25
CA THR A 249 7.12 4.41 -18.28
C THR A 249 7.73 4.31 -16.87
N GLU A 250 7.73 5.42 -16.13
CA GLU A 250 8.24 5.50 -14.75
C GLU A 250 7.14 5.51 -13.68
N ASN A 251 5.94 6.00 -14.01
CA ASN A 251 4.82 6.17 -13.08
C ASN A 251 3.46 5.84 -13.72
N LYS A 252 3.49 4.90 -14.66
CA LYS A 252 2.33 4.37 -15.39
C LYS A 252 2.60 2.90 -15.69
N ILE A 253 2.53 2.09 -14.63
CA ILE A 253 2.81 0.65 -14.64
C ILE A 253 1.52 -0.15 -14.40
N ASN A 254 0.45 0.53 -13.96
CA ASN A 254 -0.87 -0.06 -13.80
C ASN A 254 -1.53 -0.47 -15.14
N PRO A 255 -2.60 -1.28 -15.12
CA PRO A 255 -3.28 -1.78 -16.32
C PRO A 255 -4.03 -0.74 -17.17
N THR A 256 -4.06 0.52 -16.75
CA THR A 256 -4.82 1.59 -17.41
C THR A 256 -3.89 2.63 -18.02
N ASP A 257 -4.45 3.54 -18.81
CA ASP A 257 -3.68 4.62 -19.41
C ASP A 257 -3.35 5.77 -18.42
N GLU A 258 -3.80 5.67 -17.16
CA GLU A 258 -3.59 6.69 -16.14
C GLU A 258 -2.25 6.53 -15.40
N THR A 259 -1.75 7.62 -14.81
CA THR A 259 -0.62 7.53 -13.87
C THR A 259 -1.00 6.77 -12.61
N ASP A 260 -0.04 6.06 -12.02
CA ASP A 260 -0.28 5.12 -10.91
C ASP A 260 -0.97 5.77 -9.71
N ILE A 261 -0.64 7.03 -9.37
CA ILE A 261 -1.30 7.74 -8.25
C ILE A 261 -2.79 8.01 -8.52
N VAL A 262 -3.16 8.38 -9.75
CA VAL A 262 -4.56 8.68 -10.11
C VAL A 262 -5.38 7.40 -10.00
N PHE A 263 -4.85 6.32 -10.59
CA PHE A 263 -5.47 5.01 -10.54
C PHE A 263 -5.63 4.50 -9.08
N ALA A 264 -4.59 4.65 -8.25
CA ALA A 264 -4.61 4.26 -6.85
C ALA A 264 -5.63 5.08 -6.02
N LEU A 265 -5.76 6.38 -6.26
CA LEU A 265 -6.73 7.23 -5.58
C LEU A 265 -8.18 6.95 -6.03
N ASP A 266 -8.37 6.53 -7.26
CA ASP A 266 -9.67 6.00 -7.72
C ASP A 266 -10.01 4.68 -7.03
N GLN A 267 -9.01 3.81 -6.82
CA GLN A 267 -9.21 2.57 -6.07
C GLN A 267 -9.58 2.86 -4.61
N LEU A 268 -8.90 3.82 -4.00
CA LEU A 268 -9.18 4.26 -2.64
C LEU A 268 -10.63 4.72 -2.49
N HIS A 269 -11.12 5.62 -3.34
CA HIS A 269 -12.50 6.12 -3.24
C HIS A 269 -13.55 5.03 -3.51
N ALA A 270 -13.28 4.13 -4.46
CA ALA A 270 -14.21 3.05 -4.79
C ALA A 270 -14.37 2.01 -3.66
N ILE A 271 -13.32 1.80 -2.85
CA ILE A 271 -13.28 0.78 -1.81
C ILE A 271 -13.56 1.37 -0.42
N LEU A 272 -12.99 2.55 -0.12
CA LEU A 272 -13.07 3.23 1.17
C LEU A 272 -13.76 4.61 0.98
N PRO A 273 -15.07 4.65 0.68
CA PRO A 273 -15.76 5.89 0.26
C PRO A 273 -15.86 6.94 1.38
N ASN A 274 -15.57 6.56 2.62
CA ASN A 274 -15.62 7.42 3.80
C ASN A 274 -14.26 8.04 4.18
N VAL A 275 -13.19 7.73 3.43
CA VAL A 275 -11.88 8.32 3.63
C VAL A 275 -11.91 9.78 3.20
N GLU A 276 -11.54 10.65 4.15
CA GLU A 276 -11.49 12.09 3.95
C GLU A 276 -10.09 12.67 4.15
N THR A 277 -9.14 11.87 4.66
CA THR A 277 -7.78 12.31 5.00
C THR A 277 -6.73 11.34 4.48
N VAL A 278 -5.65 11.86 3.92
CA VAL A 278 -4.49 11.07 3.48
C VAL A 278 -3.23 11.62 4.14
N ALA A 279 -2.47 10.75 4.81
CA ALA A 279 -1.11 11.04 5.22
C ALA A 279 -0.16 10.71 4.07
N LEU A 280 0.37 11.73 3.39
CA LEU A 280 1.28 11.58 2.26
C LEU A 280 2.71 11.44 2.78
N VAL A 281 3.26 10.23 2.70
CA VAL A 281 4.64 9.93 3.11
C VAL A 281 5.60 10.35 2.01
N VAL A 282 6.65 11.11 2.32
CA VAL A 282 7.68 11.49 1.34
C VAL A 282 9.06 11.42 1.99
N GLY A 283 9.94 10.55 1.48
CA GLY A 283 11.16 10.20 2.20
C GLY A 283 12.49 10.60 1.57
N TRP A 284 13.44 10.95 2.43
CA TRP A 284 14.88 11.09 2.15
C TRP A 284 15.66 9.97 2.85
N PHE A 285 16.97 9.90 2.63
CA PHE A 285 17.83 8.81 3.10
C PHE A 285 18.82 9.30 4.16
N GLY A 286 18.74 8.69 5.34
CA GLY A 286 19.76 8.72 6.38
C GLY A 286 20.93 7.79 6.01
N THR A 287 22.17 8.29 6.14
CA THR A 287 23.36 7.56 5.68
C THR A 287 24.20 6.90 6.78
N ASP A 288 23.85 7.10 8.06
CA ASP A 288 24.63 6.60 9.22
C ASP A 288 23.71 6.54 10.46
N LEU A 289 23.92 5.58 11.36
CA LEU A 289 23.23 5.48 12.65
C LEU A 289 23.79 6.41 13.73
N ARG A 290 24.95 7.04 13.51
CA ARG A 290 25.55 7.97 14.47
C ARG A 290 25.08 9.39 14.16
N ALA A 291 24.38 10.03 15.10
CA ALA A 291 23.75 11.34 14.94
C ALA A 291 24.74 12.40 14.42
N GLY A 292 25.97 12.42 14.95
CA GLY A 292 27.01 13.36 14.51
C GLY A 292 27.53 13.14 13.08
N SER A 293 27.32 11.94 12.51
CA SER A 293 27.77 11.57 11.15
C SER A 293 26.61 11.36 10.17
N CYS A 294 25.37 11.29 10.65
CA CYS A 294 24.20 11.00 9.86
C CYS A 294 23.85 12.21 8.98
N ARG A 295 23.79 11.98 7.67
CA ARG A 295 23.27 12.93 6.70
C ARG A 295 21.91 12.44 6.23
N ILE A 296 20.97 13.35 6.05
CA ILE A 296 19.64 13.11 5.48
C ILE A 296 19.62 13.77 4.10
N VAL A 297 19.62 12.96 3.05
CA VAL A 297 19.85 13.39 1.68
C VAL A 297 18.77 12.87 0.72
N PRO A 298 18.39 13.62 -0.32
CA PRO A 298 17.52 13.10 -1.37
C PRO A 298 18.29 12.08 -2.21
N GLY A 299 17.60 10.99 -2.57
CA GLY A 299 18.21 9.86 -3.29
C GLY A 299 17.64 9.62 -4.68
N VAL A 300 18.43 8.98 -5.53
CA VAL A 300 18.03 8.50 -6.87
C VAL A 300 18.35 7.02 -7.01
N GLU A 301 17.54 6.32 -7.81
CA GLU A 301 17.70 4.89 -8.08
C GLU A 301 18.98 4.61 -8.85
N VAL A 302 19.34 5.45 -9.82
CA VAL A 302 20.55 5.29 -10.63
C VAL A 302 21.18 6.65 -10.93
N ALA A 303 22.51 6.68 -11.08
CA ALA A 303 23.27 7.89 -11.36
C ALA A 303 22.90 8.55 -12.70
N GLY A 304 22.50 7.76 -13.70
CA GLY A 304 22.14 8.22 -15.03
C GLY A 304 20.76 7.75 -15.45
N LYS A 305 19.80 8.68 -15.52
CA LYS A 305 18.45 8.44 -16.08
C LYS A 305 17.97 9.71 -16.78
N SER A 306 17.70 9.62 -18.08
CA SER A 306 17.10 10.71 -18.85
C SER A 306 15.59 10.51 -18.90
N THR A 307 14.85 11.54 -18.52
CA THR A 307 13.39 11.48 -18.35
C THR A 307 12.69 12.61 -19.10
N SER A 308 11.45 12.34 -19.51
CA SER A 308 10.55 13.25 -20.21
C SER A 308 9.17 13.20 -19.56
N PRO A 309 8.43 14.32 -19.41
CA PRO A 309 8.72 15.64 -19.95
C PRO A 309 9.61 16.52 -19.05
N TYR A 310 10.05 16.01 -17.90
CA TYR A 310 10.91 16.76 -16.97
C TYR A 310 11.95 15.86 -16.31
N ALA A 311 13.02 16.47 -15.85
CA ALA A 311 14.08 15.81 -15.09
C ALA A 311 13.78 15.80 -13.59
N TRP A 312 14.25 14.76 -12.90
CA TRP A 312 14.18 14.66 -11.44
C TRP A 312 15.00 15.78 -10.76
N SER A 313 14.41 16.39 -9.72
CA SER A 313 15.10 17.28 -8.79
C SER A 313 14.34 17.37 -7.46
N VAL A 314 15.09 17.52 -6.36
CA VAL A 314 14.57 17.69 -5.00
C VAL A 314 15.43 18.72 -4.27
N ALA A 315 14.83 19.73 -3.65
CA ALA A 315 15.55 20.75 -2.86
C ALA A 315 16.70 21.44 -3.61
N GLY A 316 16.51 21.65 -4.92
CA GLY A 316 17.53 22.21 -5.82
C GLY A 316 18.64 21.23 -6.23
N VAL A 317 18.63 20.00 -5.72
CA VAL A 317 19.58 18.94 -6.09
C VAL A 317 19.11 18.29 -7.37
N GLY A 318 19.98 18.24 -8.38
CA GLY A 318 19.77 17.45 -9.59
C GLY A 318 20.34 16.03 -9.44
N ARG A 319 19.92 15.11 -10.32
CA ARG A 319 20.35 13.70 -10.27
C ARG A 319 21.87 13.49 -10.15
N ALA A 320 22.67 14.32 -10.82
CA ALA A 320 24.12 14.19 -10.83
C ALA A 320 24.78 14.43 -9.46
N GLU A 321 24.09 15.13 -8.56
CA GLU A 321 24.57 15.47 -7.21
C GLU A 321 23.83 14.68 -6.12
N ALA A 322 22.82 13.91 -6.50
CA ALA A 322 21.98 13.16 -5.57
C ALA A 322 22.69 11.92 -5.04
N HIS A 323 22.26 11.47 -3.87
CA HIS A 323 22.69 10.20 -3.30
C HIS A 323 22.17 9.05 -4.15
N VAL A 324 23.05 8.21 -4.70
CA VAL A 324 22.61 6.99 -5.38
C VAL A 324 22.31 5.95 -4.31
N VAL A 325 21.07 5.46 -4.28
CA VAL A 325 20.65 4.48 -3.27
C VAL A 325 21.47 3.19 -3.37
N SER A 326 21.54 2.40 -2.29
CA SER A 326 22.24 1.11 -2.33
C SER A 326 21.70 0.18 -3.43
N HIS A 327 22.60 -0.57 -4.07
CA HIS A 327 22.27 -1.58 -5.07
C HIS A 327 22.69 -2.98 -4.60
N ASP A 328 22.01 -4.00 -5.13
CA ASP A 328 22.40 -5.40 -4.98
C ASP A 328 23.57 -5.77 -5.90
N ASP A 329 23.99 -7.05 -5.86
CA ASP A 329 25.10 -7.56 -6.68
C ASP A 329 24.79 -7.59 -8.19
N GLU A 330 23.51 -7.48 -8.57
CA GLU A 330 23.03 -7.42 -9.96
C GLU A 330 22.85 -5.97 -10.45
N ASP A 331 23.26 -4.98 -9.66
CA ASP A 331 23.09 -3.54 -9.93
C ASP A 331 21.62 -3.11 -9.98
N ASN A 332 20.73 -3.80 -9.24
CA ASN A 332 19.36 -3.35 -9.03
C ASN A 332 19.30 -2.44 -7.80
N PRO A 333 18.56 -1.32 -7.85
CA PRO A 333 18.37 -0.45 -6.70
C PRO A 333 17.56 -1.16 -5.59
N LEU A 334 18.02 -1.06 -4.35
CA LEU A 334 17.38 -1.65 -3.17
C LEU A 334 16.30 -0.76 -2.54
N TYR A 335 16.24 0.51 -2.96
CA TYR A 335 15.18 1.47 -2.64
C TYR A 335 14.68 2.16 -3.91
N GLY A 336 13.42 2.62 -3.91
CA GLY A 336 12.99 3.67 -4.84
C GLY A 336 13.63 5.01 -4.46
N GLY A 337 13.85 5.91 -5.41
CA GLY A 337 14.46 7.23 -5.13
C GLY A 337 13.53 8.17 -4.36
N THR A 338 14.01 9.32 -3.88
CA THR A 338 13.12 10.33 -3.29
C THR A 338 12.14 10.85 -4.36
N PRO A 339 10.84 10.95 -4.08
CA PRO A 339 9.89 11.54 -5.03
C PRO A 339 10.29 12.97 -5.41
N ALA A 340 10.32 13.28 -6.72
CA ALA A 340 10.66 14.62 -7.20
C ALA A 340 9.70 15.69 -6.65
N ASP A 341 10.21 16.90 -6.39
CA ASP A 341 9.39 18.01 -5.85
C ASP A 341 8.15 18.29 -6.70
N ARG A 342 8.31 18.18 -8.03
CA ARG A 342 7.19 18.31 -8.98
C ARG A 342 6.14 17.21 -8.77
N ALA A 343 6.55 15.95 -8.63
CA ALA A 343 5.63 14.83 -8.42
C ALA A 343 4.87 14.98 -7.09
N VAL A 344 5.54 15.45 -6.04
CA VAL A 344 4.91 15.76 -4.75
C VAL A 344 3.88 16.89 -4.89
N THR A 345 4.22 17.96 -5.60
CA THR A 345 3.30 19.08 -5.86
C THR A 345 2.06 18.64 -6.64
N GLU A 346 2.26 17.80 -7.67
CA GLU A 346 1.17 17.20 -8.46
C GLU A 346 0.24 16.34 -7.57
N ALA A 347 0.80 15.50 -6.69
CA ALA A 347 0.00 14.72 -5.74
C ALA A 347 -0.80 15.58 -4.76
N LEU A 348 -0.20 16.63 -4.20
CA LEU A 348 -0.90 17.55 -3.30
C LEU A 348 -2.07 18.23 -4.01
N ALA A 349 -1.90 18.66 -5.26
CA ALA A 349 -2.97 19.23 -6.07
C ALA A 349 -4.08 18.20 -6.34
N GLU A 350 -3.72 16.95 -6.65
CA GLU A 350 -4.68 15.88 -6.95
C GLU A 350 -5.50 15.47 -5.72
N LEU A 351 -4.86 15.33 -4.56
CA LEU A 351 -5.54 15.05 -3.29
C LEU A 351 -6.57 16.14 -2.96
N LYS A 352 -6.17 17.42 -3.07
CA LYS A 352 -7.07 18.56 -2.85
C LYS A 352 -8.20 18.62 -3.87
N ARG A 353 -7.93 18.33 -5.15
CA ARG A 353 -8.95 18.30 -6.21
C ARG A 353 -10.06 17.29 -5.90
N ARG A 354 -9.71 16.21 -5.22
CA ARG A 354 -10.66 15.17 -4.75
C ARG A 354 -11.36 15.54 -3.44
N GLY A 355 -11.01 16.66 -2.82
CA GLY A 355 -11.56 17.09 -1.53
C GLY A 355 -10.98 16.35 -0.33
N LEU A 356 -9.83 15.68 -0.48
CA LEU A 356 -9.14 15.01 0.61
C LEU A 356 -8.28 16.01 1.39
N LYS A 357 -8.32 15.89 2.72
CA LYS A 357 -7.39 16.56 3.63
C LYS A 357 -6.03 15.89 3.56
N VAL A 358 -4.96 16.65 3.68
CA VAL A 358 -3.59 16.13 3.58
C VAL A 358 -2.82 16.34 4.87
N ILE A 359 -2.27 15.25 5.41
CA ILE A 359 -1.20 15.28 6.41
C ILE A 359 0.10 15.05 5.65
N PHE A 360 0.99 16.04 5.59
CA PHE A 360 2.30 15.83 5.01
C PHE A 360 3.21 15.11 6.03
N TYR A 361 3.73 13.96 5.63
CA TYR A 361 4.55 13.08 6.47
C TYR A 361 5.96 12.96 5.87
N PRO A 362 6.92 13.80 6.28
CA PRO A 362 8.34 13.60 5.96
C PRO A 362 8.88 12.33 6.62
N PHE A 363 9.59 11.50 5.86
CA PHE A 363 10.11 10.21 6.32
C PHE A 363 11.63 10.08 6.10
N VAL A 364 12.32 9.38 7.00
CA VAL A 364 13.76 9.08 6.83
C VAL A 364 13.92 7.57 6.66
N PHE A 365 14.25 7.14 5.45
CA PHE A 365 14.75 5.79 5.20
C PHE A 365 16.21 5.70 5.63
N MET A 366 16.70 4.54 6.04
CA MET A 366 18.14 4.36 6.31
C MET A 366 18.77 3.55 5.20
N ASP A 367 19.60 4.21 4.39
CA ASP A 367 20.30 3.57 3.29
C ASP A 367 21.73 3.19 3.71
N ILE A 368 21.80 2.08 4.45
CA ILE A 368 23.04 1.47 4.93
C ILE A 368 22.99 0.01 4.48
N ARG A 369 23.82 -0.39 3.52
CA ARG A 369 23.83 -1.79 3.04
C ARG A 369 24.74 -2.69 3.86
N ASP A 370 24.69 -3.99 3.59
CA ASP A 370 25.64 -4.96 4.15
C ASP A 370 27.08 -4.67 3.67
N GLY A 371 28.08 -4.91 4.52
CA GLY A 371 29.48 -4.60 4.21
C GLY A 371 29.77 -3.10 4.10
N ASN A 372 29.05 -2.27 4.86
CA ASN A 372 29.20 -0.81 4.85
C ASN A 372 30.49 -0.33 5.54
N GLY A 373 31.06 -1.13 6.46
CA GLY A 373 32.27 -0.77 7.20
C GLY A 373 32.13 0.46 8.11
N LEU A 374 30.90 0.95 8.36
CA LEU A 374 30.64 2.06 9.26
C LEU A 374 30.73 1.58 10.71
N PRO A 375 31.35 2.36 11.63
CA PRO A 375 31.34 2.03 13.05
C PRO A 375 29.91 1.87 13.58
N ASP A 376 29.63 0.72 14.21
CA ASP A 376 28.32 0.47 14.81
C ASP A 376 28.20 1.12 16.18
N PRO A 377 27.23 2.02 16.41
CA PRO A 377 27.06 2.64 17.72
C PRO A 377 26.62 1.65 18.80
N TYR A 378 26.13 0.47 18.44
CA TYR A 378 25.64 -0.56 19.36
C TYR A 378 26.69 -1.66 19.69
N GLY A 379 27.93 -1.52 19.19
CA GLY A 379 29.07 -2.36 19.56
C GLY A 379 29.31 -3.57 18.65
N GLU A 380 28.59 -3.69 17.54
CA GLU A 380 28.88 -4.68 16.50
C GLU A 380 30.08 -4.26 15.62
N ALA A 381 30.49 -5.13 14.70
CA ALA A 381 31.63 -4.85 13.81
C ALA A 381 31.33 -3.73 12.79
N GLU A 382 30.09 -3.67 12.30
CA GLU A 382 29.59 -2.62 11.41
C GLU A 382 28.08 -2.42 11.61
N GLN A 383 27.56 -1.31 11.10
CA GLN A 383 26.14 -0.99 11.23
C GLN A 383 25.28 -2.04 10.51
N LYS A 384 24.15 -2.42 11.12
CA LYS A 384 23.21 -3.36 10.50
C LYS A 384 22.63 -2.80 9.20
N PRO A 385 22.36 -3.65 8.19
CA PRO A 385 21.80 -3.19 6.94
C PRO A 385 20.35 -2.72 7.11
N PHE A 386 20.00 -1.65 6.40
CA PHE A 386 18.67 -1.04 6.31
C PHE A 386 17.97 -0.90 7.66
N PRO A 387 18.62 -0.29 8.67
CA PRO A 387 18.08 -0.23 10.01
C PRO A 387 16.87 0.72 10.06
N TRP A 388 16.06 0.60 11.10
CA TRP A 388 15.02 1.58 11.36
C TRP A 388 15.63 2.91 11.84
N ARG A 389 15.09 4.06 11.39
CA ARG A 389 15.56 5.41 11.76
C ARG A 389 15.57 5.69 13.26
N GLY A 390 14.69 5.06 14.03
CA GLY A 390 14.69 5.15 15.49
C GLY A 390 15.93 4.53 16.16
N ARG A 391 16.84 3.92 15.37
CA ARG A 391 18.16 3.47 15.81
C ARG A 391 19.27 4.51 15.63
N ILE A 392 18.99 5.68 15.03
CA ILE A 392 19.97 6.76 15.02
C ILE A 392 20.22 7.19 16.47
N THR A 393 21.48 7.26 16.91
CA THR A 393 21.86 7.52 18.30
C THR A 393 23.24 8.19 18.38
N ALA A 394 23.81 8.32 19.58
CA ALA A 394 25.17 8.84 19.78
C ALA A 394 26.24 8.02 19.03
N ASP A 395 27.46 8.55 18.87
CA ASP A 395 28.59 7.80 18.31
C ASP A 395 28.83 6.43 19.00
N ILE A 396 28.56 6.38 20.31
CA ILE A 396 28.48 5.15 21.11
C ILE A 396 27.15 5.19 21.87
N ALA A 397 26.28 4.21 21.63
CA ALA A 397 24.92 4.19 22.15
C ALA A 397 24.85 4.22 23.69
N PRO A 398 23.77 4.76 24.28
CA PRO A 398 23.55 4.74 25.72
C PRO A 398 23.71 3.34 26.33
N GLY A 399 24.34 3.26 27.50
CA GLY A 399 24.60 2.00 28.22
C GLY A 399 25.91 1.30 27.84
N LEU A 400 26.59 1.74 26.78
CA LEU A 400 27.93 1.26 26.42
C LEU A 400 29.03 2.15 27.02
N SER A 401 30.18 1.55 27.30
CA SER A 401 31.35 2.24 27.85
C SER A 401 31.86 3.30 26.87
N GLY A 402 31.95 4.55 27.31
CA GLY A 402 32.41 5.67 26.48
C GLY A 402 31.29 6.43 25.77
N SER A 403 30.02 6.06 25.98
CA SER A 403 28.88 6.84 25.48
C SER A 403 28.92 8.28 26.00
N ALA A 404 28.58 9.23 25.12
CA ALA A 404 28.44 10.64 25.46
C ALA A 404 27.08 10.97 26.12
N ASP A 405 26.15 10.01 26.22
CA ASP A 405 24.89 10.18 26.93
C ASP A 405 25.13 10.61 28.39
N LYS A 406 24.29 11.53 28.87
CA LYS A 406 24.36 12.24 30.16
C LYS A 406 25.58 13.18 30.28
N THR A 407 26.20 13.58 29.18
CA THR A 407 27.31 14.54 29.16
C THR A 407 27.05 15.66 28.17
N SER A 408 27.61 16.84 28.42
CA SER A 408 27.47 17.99 27.49
C SER A 408 28.12 17.76 26.12
N ALA A 409 28.89 16.69 25.93
CA ALA A 409 29.50 16.38 24.65
C ALA A 409 28.46 15.95 23.60
N ILE A 410 27.33 15.35 24.03
CA ILE A 410 26.31 14.86 23.10
C ILE A 410 25.63 15.99 22.31
N SER A 411 25.61 17.21 22.85
CA SER A 411 24.97 18.36 22.20
C SER A 411 25.58 18.63 20.82
N ALA A 412 26.87 18.34 20.62
CA ALA A 412 27.51 18.50 19.30
C ALA A 412 26.97 17.51 18.25
N ASP A 413 26.73 16.26 18.64
CA ASP A 413 26.15 15.24 17.74
C ASP A 413 24.70 15.60 17.39
N ILE A 414 23.93 16.10 18.37
CA ILE A 414 22.56 16.57 18.17
C ILE A 414 22.54 17.81 17.26
N ASP A 415 23.41 18.79 17.50
CA ASP A 415 23.53 19.97 16.64
C ASP A 415 23.88 19.56 15.20
N ALA A 416 24.79 18.62 15.01
CA ALA A 416 25.14 18.11 13.68
C ALA A 416 23.96 17.41 12.98
N PHE A 417 23.20 16.57 13.69
CA PHE A 417 22.04 15.87 13.15
C PHE A 417 20.92 16.83 12.74
N PHE A 418 20.63 17.85 13.54
CA PHE A 418 19.55 18.80 13.27
C PHE A 418 19.99 19.91 12.30
N ASP A 419 21.11 20.58 12.58
CA ASP A 419 21.53 21.83 11.93
C ASP A 419 22.67 21.66 10.93
N GLY A 420 23.20 20.44 10.75
CA GLY A 420 24.19 20.15 9.71
C GLY A 420 23.71 20.49 8.30
N GLU A 421 24.64 20.60 7.35
CA GLU A 421 24.34 20.93 5.95
C GLU A 421 23.25 20.02 5.35
N TRP A 422 23.33 18.72 5.67
CA TRP A 422 22.33 17.70 5.33
C TRP A 422 21.60 17.19 6.58
N GLY A 423 21.27 18.11 7.50
CA GLY A 423 20.57 17.80 8.74
C GLY A 423 19.04 17.78 8.61
N LEU A 424 18.37 17.35 9.68
CA LEU A 424 16.92 17.21 9.76
C LEU A 424 16.20 18.54 9.47
N LYS A 425 16.76 19.66 9.93
CA LYS A 425 16.17 21.00 9.72
C LYS A 425 16.07 21.35 8.24
N ARG A 426 17.09 21.04 7.44
CA ARG A 426 17.07 21.28 5.97
C ARG A 426 15.96 20.47 5.33
N PHE A 427 15.91 19.17 5.65
CA PHE A 427 14.91 18.26 5.13
C PHE A 427 13.49 18.73 5.41
N ILE A 428 13.19 19.03 6.67
CA ILE A 428 11.85 19.37 7.11
C ILE A 428 11.41 20.75 6.60
N ARG A 429 12.31 21.75 6.61
CA ARG A 429 11.99 23.09 6.10
C ARG A 429 11.76 23.10 4.59
N HIS A 430 12.54 22.33 3.82
CA HIS A 430 12.31 22.16 2.38
C HIS A 430 10.87 21.74 2.08
N TYR A 431 10.37 20.73 2.78
CA TYR A 431 9.00 20.28 2.56
C TYR A 431 7.94 21.21 3.14
N ALA A 432 8.22 21.96 4.20
CA ALA A 432 7.33 23.02 4.66
C ALA A 432 7.16 24.11 3.59
N ASP A 433 8.26 24.52 2.95
CA ASP A 433 8.26 25.48 1.84
C ASP A 433 7.49 24.89 0.63
N LEU A 434 7.81 23.66 0.21
CA LEU A 434 7.14 22.97 -0.91
C LEU A 434 5.62 22.83 -0.69
N CYS A 435 5.19 22.45 0.53
CA CYS A 435 3.78 22.35 0.86
C CYS A 435 3.08 23.70 0.76
N THR A 436 3.73 24.76 1.22
CA THR A 436 3.21 26.13 1.18
C THR A 436 3.06 26.59 -0.27
N ASP A 437 4.08 26.37 -1.11
CA ASP A 437 4.07 26.69 -2.54
C ASP A 437 3.01 25.87 -3.31
N ALA A 438 2.73 24.64 -2.87
CA ALA A 438 1.64 23.80 -3.38
C ALA A 438 0.24 24.19 -2.85
N GLY A 439 0.12 25.32 -2.15
CA GLY A 439 -1.14 25.86 -1.63
C GLY A 439 -1.55 25.33 -0.25
N GLY A 440 -0.59 24.92 0.59
CA GLY A 440 -0.78 24.49 1.98
C GLY A 440 -1.15 23.02 2.17
N VAL A 441 -1.18 22.55 3.42
CA VAL A 441 -1.68 21.22 3.81
C VAL A 441 -2.47 21.34 5.12
N ASP A 442 -3.33 20.37 5.43
CA ASP A 442 -4.15 20.41 6.65
C ASP A 442 -3.32 20.14 7.91
N ALA A 443 -2.31 19.28 7.80
CA ALA A 443 -1.34 19.04 8.85
C ALA A 443 0.05 18.70 8.29
N PHE A 444 1.07 18.91 9.11
CA PHE A 444 2.47 18.70 8.77
C PHE A 444 3.22 18.07 9.95
N LEU A 445 3.94 16.97 9.72
CA LEU A 445 4.78 16.35 10.73
C LEU A 445 6.21 16.89 10.68
N ILE A 446 6.79 17.25 11.83
CA ILE A 446 8.18 17.76 11.92
C ILE A 446 9.22 16.64 12.05
N GLY A 447 8.77 15.39 12.10
CA GLY A 447 9.58 14.21 12.29
C GLY A 447 8.74 13.06 12.83
N SER A 448 9.33 11.87 12.84
CA SER A 448 8.66 10.68 13.37
C SER A 448 9.65 9.61 13.81
N GLU A 449 9.28 8.88 14.87
CA GLU A 449 9.96 7.70 15.39
C GLU A 449 11.48 7.85 15.59
N MET A 450 11.95 9.01 16.08
CA MET A 450 13.37 9.30 16.29
C MET A 450 13.88 8.88 17.68
N VAL A 451 13.42 7.72 18.16
CA VAL A 451 13.57 7.24 19.55
C VAL A 451 15.02 7.33 20.06
N GLY A 452 15.97 6.83 19.27
CA GLY A 452 17.38 6.80 19.66
C GLY A 452 18.03 8.19 19.76
N VAL A 453 17.45 9.22 19.15
CA VAL A 453 17.91 10.61 19.20
C VAL A 453 17.15 11.39 20.29
N THR A 454 15.83 11.23 20.37
CA THR A 454 14.96 11.94 21.34
C THR A 454 15.27 11.57 22.79
N THR A 455 15.83 10.37 23.02
CA THR A 455 16.18 9.86 24.35
C THR A 455 17.61 10.17 24.81
N LEU A 456 18.44 10.78 23.96
CA LEU A 456 19.80 11.22 24.32
C LEU A 456 19.76 12.39 25.29
N ARG A 457 20.66 12.38 26.28
CA ARG A 457 20.69 13.38 27.36
C ARG A 457 22.01 14.12 27.42
N ASP A 458 21.99 15.45 27.55
CA ASP A 458 23.18 16.27 27.81
C ASP A 458 23.44 16.56 29.31
N GLY A 459 22.65 15.91 30.17
CA GLY A 459 22.75 15.96 31.62
C GLY A 459 21.93 14.85 32.28
N ALA A 460 21.57 15.00 33.55
CA ALA A 460 20.81 13.98 34.27
C ALA A 460 19.39 13.78 33.72
N SER A 461 18.73 14.87 33.31
CA SER A 461 17.32 14.90 32.93
C SER A 461 17.01 15.91 31.81
N SER A 462 18.01 16.24 30.99
CA SER A 462 17.92 17.24 29.93
C SER A 462 18.08 16.55 28.57
N TYR A 463 17.18 16.86 27.64
CA TYR A 463 17.00 16.18 26.36
C TYR A 463 17.20 17.16 25.19
N PRO A 464 18.43 17.35 24.69
CA PRO A 464 18.76 18.37 23.69
C PRO A 464 18.00 18.20 22.37
N ALA A 465 17.73 16.97 21.93
CA ALA A 465 16.96 16.70 20.71
C ALA A 465 15.51 17.23 20.81
N VAL A 466 14.90 17.15 22.00
CA VAL A 466 13.55 17.68 22.25
C VAL A 466 13.55 19.20 22.15
N ALA A 467 14.60 19.86 22.66
CA ALA A 467 14.77 21.31 22.48
C ALA A 467 14.88 21.69 20.99
N LYS A 468 15.66 20.93 20.21
CA LYS A 468 15.77 21.13 18.75
C LYS A 468 14.47 20.89 18.00
N LEU A 469 13.68 19.89 18.39
CA LEU A 469 12.36 19.67 17.79
C LEU A 469 11.39 20.84 18.06
N ARG A 470 11.46 21.47 19.23
CA ARG A 470 10.68 22.69 19.53
C ARG A 470 11.11 23.88 18.69
N GLU A 471 12.42 24.08 18.53
CA GLU A 471 12.97 25.09 17.62
C GLU A 471 12.50 24.84 16.18
N LEU A 472 12.54 23.59 15.72
CA LEU A 472 12.07 23.19 14.40
C LEU A 472 10.55 23.40 14.24
N ALA A 473 9.75 23.14 15.28
CA ALA A 473 8.32 23.41 15.27
C ALA A 473 8.02 24.91 15.08
N ALA A 474 8.74 25.79 15.78
CA ALA A 474 8.63 27.23 15.62
C ALA A 474 9.04 27.70 14.22
N ASP A 475 10.13 27.12 13.67
CA ASP A 475 10.58 27.40 12.31
C ASP A 475 9.54 26.99 11.25
N VAL A 476 8.99 25.78 11.38
CA VAL A 476 7.95 25.28 10.47
C VAL A 476 6.69 26.12 10.60
N ARG A 477 6.27 26.51 11.81
CA ARG A 477 5.14 27.43 12.03
C ARG A 477 5.31 28.75 11.27
N GLY A 478 6.53 29.28 11.25
CA GLY A 478 6.87 30.49 10.50
C GLY A 478 6.70 30.34 8.97
N ILE A 479 6.74 29.12 8.45
CA ILE A 479 6.60 28.80 7.02
C ILE A 479 5.13 28.47 6.69
N VAL A 480 4.55 27.47 7.36
CA VAL A 480 3.24 26.90 7.01
C VAL A 480 2.04 27.72 7.52
N GLY A 481 2.30 28.74 8.35
CA GLY A 481 1.28 29.62 8.91
C GLY A 481 0.42 28.97 10.00
N ALA A 482 -0.62 29.66 10.44
CA ALA A 482 -1.49 29.23 11.54
C ALA A 482 -2.56 28.21 11.12
N ASP A 483 -2.89 28.12 9.82
CA ASP A 483 -3.97 27.25 9.34
C ASP A 483 -3.55 25.78 9.23
N THR A 484 -2.25 25.52 9.02
CA THR A 484 -1.68 24.17 8.97
C THR A 484 -1.42 23.65 10.38
N LYS A 485 -1.93 22.46 10.72
CA LYS A 485 -1.62 21.84 12.02
C LYS A 485 -0.21 21.25 12.04
N ILE A 486 0.51 21.34 13.15
CA ILE A 486 1.86 20.79 13.30
C ILE A 486 1.87 19.70 14.37
N GLY A 487 2.53 18.58 14.11
CA GLY A 487 2.70 17.50 15.07
C GLY A 487 4.03 16.76 14.91
N TYR A 488 4.29 15.84 15.83
CA TYR A 488 5.40 14.88 15.77
C TYR A 488 4.83 13.47 15.86
N GLY A 489 5.23 12.58 14.93
CA GLY A 489 4.78 11.19 14.89
C GLY A 489 5.64 10.31 15.79
N ALA A 490 5.38 10.29 17.09
CA ALA A 490 6.17 9.49 18.02
C ALA A 490 6.01 7.99 17.76
N ASP A 491 7.06 7.21 17.93
CA ASP A 491 6.90 5.75 18.00
C ASP A 491 6.05 5.40 19.22
N TRP A 492 5.25 4.34 19.15
CA TRP A 492 4.45 3.88 20.29
C TRP A 492 5.28 3.61 21.55
N SER A 493 6.57 3.30 21.44
CA SER A 493 7.48 3.12 22.58
C SER A 493 7.94 4.42 23.25
N GLU A 494 7.81 5.58 22.57
CA GLU A 494 8.11 6.89 23.15
C GLU A 494 6.93 7.44 23.98
N TYR A 495 5.71 6.98 23.67
CA TYR A 495 4.47 7.56 24.22
C TYR A 495 4.42 7.57 25.75
N PHE A 496 4.91 6.51 26.39
CA PHE A 496 4.88 6.35 27.86
C PHE A 496 6.13 6.92 28.56
N GLY A 497 6.92 7.73 27.85
CA GLY A 497 8.16 8.34 28.34
C GLY A 497 9.40 7.46 28.16
N HIS A 498 10.56 8.01 28.51
CA HIS A 498 11.85 7.33 28.49
C HIS A 498 12.15 6.71 29.85
N HIS A 499 12.41 5.41 29.85
CA HIS A 499 12.71 4.59 31.04
C HIS A 499 14.15 4.09 30.90
N PRO A 500 15.17 4.86 31.33
CA PRO A 500 16.56 4.48 31.11
C PRO A 500 16.90 3.18 31.84
N ALA A 501 17.54 2.26 31.11
CA ALA A 501 18.04 1.00 31.65
C ALA A 501 19.37 1.16 32.44
N ASP A 502 19.55 2.28 33.16
CA ASP A 502 20.76 2.59 33.93
C ASP A 502 20.65 2.25 35.42
N GLY A 503 19.55 1.58 35.82
CA GLY A 503 19.29 1.15 37.19
C GLY A 503 18.74 2.24 38.11
N SER A 504 18.51 3.46 37.60
CA SER A 504 17.89 4.57 38.35
C SER A 504 16.44 4.27 38.75
N GLY A 505 15.70 3.57 37.89
CA GLY A 505 14.24 3.45 38.01
C GLY A 505 13.49 4.74 37.66
N ASP A 506 14.17 5.69 37.01
CA ASP A 506 13.58 6.96 36.60
C ASP A 506 12.57 6.77 35.45
N VAL A 507 11.55 7.62 35.43
CA VAL A 507 10.57 7.73 34.35
C VAL A 507 10.55 9.18 33.88
N PHE A 508 11.01 9.43 32.66
CA PHE A 508 11.08 10.76 32.09
C PHE A 508 10.03 10.94 30.98
N PHE A 509 9.08 11.84 31.20
CA PHE A 509 8.16 12.30 30.15
C PHE A 509 8.87 13.32 29.23
N HIS A 510 9.92 12.85 28.58
CA HIS A 510 10.87 13.67 27.83
C HIS A 510 10.25 14.40 26.64
N LEU A 511 9.16 13.90 26.06
CA LEU A 511 8.42 14.56 24.97
C LEU A 511 7.37 15.57 25.44
N ASP A 512 6.99 15.59 26.73
CA ASP A 512 6.00 16.54 27.24
C ASP A 512 6.34 18.01 26.92
N PRO A 513 7.61 18.48 27.02
CA PRO A 513 7.95 19.83 26.60
C PRO A 513 7.69 20.12 25.12
N LEU A 514 7.78 19.12 24.24
CA LEU A 514 7.44 19.27 22.82
C LEU A 514 5.93 19.26 22.63
N TRP A 515 5.21 18.30 23.22
CA TRP A 515 3.76 18.21 23.09
C TRP A 515 3.01 19.37 23.73
N ALA A 516 3.60 20.02 24.74
CA ALA A 516 3.08 21.22 25.37
C ALA A 516 3.56 22.52 24.70
N ASP A 517 4.38 22.45 23.65
CA ASP A 517 4.83 23.65 22.94
C ASP A 517 3.68 24.30 22.17
N ASP A 518 3.55 25.62 22.24
CA ASP A 518 2.47 26.38 21.59
C ASP A 518 2.43 26.21 20.06
N ASN A 519 3.51 25.71 19.43
CA ASN A 519 3.55 25.45 18.00
C ASN A 519 3.02 24.06 17.61
N ILE A 520 2.81 23.13 18.56
CA ILE A 520 2.32 21.77 18.33
C ILE A 520 0.81 21.71 18.56
N ASP A 521 0.05 21.31 17.53
CA ASP A 521 -1.42 21.27 17.58
C ASP A 521 -1.98 19.90 17.96
N PHE A 522 -1.19 18.83 17.82
CA PHE A 522 -1.62 17.47 18.12
C PHE A 522 -0.45 16.54 18.46
N VAL A 523 -0.76 15.50 19.24
CA VAL A 523 0.14 14.38 19.52
C VAL A 523 -0.10 13.31 18.44
N GLY A 524 0.94 13.00 17.67
CA GLY A 524 0.95 11.88 16.71
C GLY A 524 1.64 10.67 17.32
N ILE A 525 1.08 9.47 17.09
CA ILE A 525 1.66 8.21 17.53
C ILE A 525 1.54 7.19 16.40
N ASP A 526 2.68 6.63 15.98
CA ASP A 526 2.73 5.47 15.11
C ASP A 526 2.44 4.21 15.95
N ASN A 527 1.15 3.88 16.01
CA ASN A 527 0.59 2.98 17.03
C ASN A 527 0.58 1.51 16.59
N TYR A 528 1.66 0.77 16.91
CA TYR A 528 1.81 -0.66 16.61
C TYR A 528 1.56 -1.57 17.83
N MET A 529 0.53 -1.28 18.63
CA MET A 529 0.18 -2.10 19.79
C MET A 529 -0.24 -3.51 19.38
N PRO A 530 0.24 -4.58 20.05
CA PRO A 530 -0.19 -5.94 19.78
C PRO A 530 -1.71 -6.10 19.99
N LEU A 531 -2.40 -6.78 19.07
CA LEU A 531 -3.84 -7.04 19.18
C LEU A 531 -4.22 -7.78 20.48
N ALA A 532 -3.28 -8.54 21.04
CA ALA A 532 -3.45 -9.31 22.28
C ALA A 532 -2.99 -8.57 23.55
N ASP A 533 -2.52 -7.31 23.44
CA ASP A 533 -2.22 -6.46 24.60
C ASP A 533 -3.50 -5.84 25.16
N TRP A 534 -4.48 -6.70 25.47
CA TRP A 534 -5.70 -6.35 26.18
C TRP A 534 -5.45 -6.59 27.66
N ARG A 535 -5.79 -5.63 28.50
CA ARG A 535 -5.91 -5.88 29.93
C ARG A 535 -7.10 -6.81 30.16
N ASP A 536 -6.98 -7.74 31.11
CA ASP A 536 -8.13 -8.54 31.54
C ASP A 536 -9.29 -7.62 31.98
N GLY A 537 -10.47 -7.77 31.36
CA GLY A 537 -11.68 -6.99 31.67
C GLY A 537 -12.61 -6.84 30.46
N GLU A 538 -13.90 -6.57 30.72
CA GLU A 538 -14.88 -6.15 29.70
C GLU A 538 -15.05 -4.63 29.82
N ASP A 539 -14.71 -3.88 28.75
CA ASP A 539 -15.15 -2.48 28.56
C ASP A 539 -16.42 -2.45 27.69
#